data_AF-A0A4Q6EJ34-F1
#
_entry.id   AF-A0A4Q6EJ34-F1
#
_cell.length_a   1.000
_cell.length_b   1.000
_cell.length_c   1.000
_cell.angle_alpha   90.00
_cell.angle_beta   90.00
_cell.angle_gamma   90.00
#
_symmetry.space_group_name_H-M   'P 1'
#
loop_
_entity.id
_entity.type
_entity.pdbx_description
1 polymer ?
#
loop_
_entity_poly.entity_id
_entity_poly.type
_entity_poly.pdbx_seq_one_letter_code
_entity_poly.pdbx_strand_id
1 'polypeptide(L)' 'EIRVIDSGEGISPEIYRKIFQPFFTTKEIGKGTGMGLSISLGIAEAHHGRLYIDESSPNTCFVLELPQRQANAHPKAR' A
#
# COMPACT_ATOMS: atom_id res chain seq x y z
N GLU A 1 -11.11 1.82 3.78
CA GLU A 1 -10.07 2.00 2.74
C GLU A 1 -9.35 3.31 2.99
N ILE A 2 -8.05 3.34 2.71
CA ILE A 2 -7.19 4.53 2.76
C ILE A 2 -6.47 4.61 1.42
N ARG A 3 -6.42 5.80 0.81
CA ARG A 3 -5.74 6.06 -0.46
C ARG A 3 -4.61 7.07 -0.28
N VAL A 4 -3.48 6.82 -0.91
CA VAL A 4 -2.36 7.77 -1.02
C VAL A 4 -2.11 8.01 -2.50
N ILE A 5 -2.35 9.24 -2.94
CA ILE A 5 -2.23 9.66 -4.34
C ILE A 5 -1.16 10.73 -4.41
N ASP A 6 -0.23 10.59 -5.35
CA ASP A 6 0.74 11.63 -5.67
C ASP A 6 0.35 12.42 -6.92
N SER A 7 1.16 13.42 -7.26
CA SER A 7 1.03 14.21 -8.49
C SER A 7 2.23 14.00 -9.41
N GLY A 8 2.91 12.86 -9.30
CA GLY A 8 4.09 12.51 -10.10
C GLY A 8 3.72 11.97 -11.48
N GLU A 9 4.74 11.57 -12.23
CA GLU A 9 4.63 11.06 -13.62
C GLU A 9 4.11 9.62 -13.70
N GLY A 10 3.76 9.01 -12.56
CA GLY A 10 3.36 7.61 -12.48
C GLY A 10 4.54 6.66 -12.38
N ILE A 11 4.24 5.37 -12.55
CA ILE A 11 5.21 4.29 -12.46
C ILE A 11 5.06 3.41 -13.71
N SER A 12 6.17 2.98 -14.30
CA SER A 12 6.11 2.12 -15.49
C SER A 12 5.59 0.71 -15.15
N PRO A 13 4.95 0.01 -16.11
CA PRO A 13 4.46 -1.36 -15.90
C PRO A 13 5.52 -2.36 -15.43
N GLU A 14 6.76 -2.18 -15.87
CA GLU A 14 7.88 -3.03 -15.48
C GLU A 14 8.28 -2.83 -14.02
N ILE A 15 8.19 -1.59 -13.54
CA ILE A 15 8.49 -1.23 -12.16
C ILE A 15 7.39 -1.81 -11.26
N TYR A 16 6.10 -1.70 -11.61
CA TYR A 16 4.99 -2.23 -10.82
C TYR A 16 5.16 -3.69 -10.37
N ARG A 17 5.70 -4.54 -11.25
CA ARG A 17 5.94 -5.96 -10.96
C ARG A 17 7.02 -6.20 -9.89
N LYS A 18 7.84 -5.19 -9.60
CA LYS A 18 9.01 -5.27 -8.72
C LYS A 18 8.91 -4.37 -7.49
N ILE A 19 8.05 -3.36 -7.44
CA ILE A 19 8.12 -2.32 -6.39
C ILE A 19 7.95 -2.83 -4.96
N PHE A 20 7.24 -3.95 -4.80
CA PHE A 20 7.02 -4.57 -3.51
C PHE A 20 8.13 -5.59 -3.14
N GLN A 21 9.08 -5.85 -4.03
CA GLN A 21 10.22 -6.72 -3.74
C GLN A 21 11.15 -6.01 -2.75
N PRO A 22 11.61 -6.71 -1.69
CA PRO A 22 12.61 -6.15 -0.78
C PRO A 22 13.85 -5.67 -1.52
N PHE A 23 14.39 -4.53 -1.07
CA PHE A 23 15.59 -3.89 -1.63
C PHE A 23 15.46 -3.32 -3.05
N PHE A 24 14.32 -3.50 -3.73
CA PHE A 24 14.12 -2.89 -5.03
C PHE A 24 13.99 -1.36 -4.90
N THR A 25 14.75 -0.63 -5.72
CA THR A 25 14.71 0.83 -5.76
C THR A 25 15.13 1.34 -7.14
N THR A 26 14.47 2.41 -7.60
CA THR A 26 14.88 3.18 -8.79
C THR A 26 15.76 4.38 -8.43
N LYS A 27 15.89 4.68 -7.13
CA LYS A 27 16.78 5.75 -6.63
C LYS A 27 18.24 5.33 -6.81
N GLU A 28 19.10 6.33 -6.94
CA GLU A 28 20.55 6.16 -6.99
C GLU A 28 21.10 5.40 -5.77
N ILE A 29 22.27 4.80 -5.96
CA ILE A 29 22.98 4.07 -4.91
C ILE A 29 23.18 4.97 -3.68
N GLY A 30 22.81 4.44 -2.50
CA GLY A 30 22.93 5.16 -1.24
C GLY A 30 21.80 6.15 -0.92
N LYS A 31 20.81 6.34 -1.81
CA LYS A 31 19.65 7.24 -1.59
C LYS A 31 18.41 6.56 -0.99
N GLY A 32 18.55 5.30 -0.58
CA GLY A 32 17.48 4.54 0.06
C GLY A 32 17.81 3.05 0.11
N THR A 33 17.11 2.33 0.99
CA THR A 33 17.28 0.89 1.18
C THR A 33 16.38 0.05 0.29
N GLY A 34 15.36 0.64 -0.35
CA GLY A 34 14.35 -0.10 -1.11
C GLY A 34 13.42 -0.96 -0.26
N MET A 35 13.31 -0.69 1.05
CA MET A 35 12.55 -1.54 1.98
C MET A 35 11.13 -1.05 2.30
N GLY A 36 10.80 0.19 1.95
CA GLY A 36 9.55 0.83 2.42
C GLY A 36 8.30 0.05 2.01
N LEU A 37 8.11 -0.17 0.70
CA LEU A 37 6.92 -0.81 0.17
C LEU A 37 6.82 -2.30 0.53
N SER A 38 7.93 -3.03 0.60
CA SER A 38 7.93 -4.43 1.05
C SER A 38 7.49 -4.55 2.51
N ILE A 39 7.94 -3.62 3.37
CA ILE A 39 7.52 -3.57 4.77
C ILE A 39 6.04 -3.19 4.87
N SER A 40 5.59 -2.17 4.14
CA SER A 40 4.18 -1.76 4.13
C SER A 40 3.24 -2.87 3.67
N LEU A 41 3.63 -3.65 2.65
CA LEU A 41 2.87 -4.82 2.20
C LEU A 41 2.77 -5.86 3.32
N GLY A 42 3.89 -6.23 3.95
CA GLY A 42 3.89 -7.18 5.06
C GLY A 42 3.08 -6.70 6.27
N ILE A 43 3.09 -5.40 6.58
CA ILE A 43 2.25 -4.82 7.64
C ILE A 43 0.77 -4.94 7.28
N ALA A 44 0.38 -4.63 6.05
CA ALA A 44 -1.01 -4.76 5.61
C ALA A 44 -1.49 -6.22 5.72
N GLU A 45 -0.70 -7.17 5.22
CA GLU A 45 -0.98 -8.61 5.28
C GLU A 45 -1.09 -9.12 6.73
N ALA A 46 -0.19 -8.68 7.62
CA ALA A 46 -0.22 -9.04 9.04
C ALA A 46 -1.49 -8.55 9.77
N HIS A 47 -2.14 -7.50 9.24
CA HIS A 47 -3.43 -7.00 9.73
C HIS A 47 -4.63 -7.54 8.94
N HIS A 48 -4.44 -8.62 8.18
CA HIS A 48 -5.45 -9.22 7.30
C HIS A 48 -6.03 -8.24 6.26
N GLY A 49 -5.23 -7.25 5.88
CA GLY A 49 -5.54 -6.25 4.87
C GLY A 49 -4.91 -6.53 3.52
N ARG A 50 -5.01 -5.55 2.62
CA ARG A 50 -4.41 -5.54 1.28
C ARG A 50 -3.78 -4.19 1.01
N LEU A 51 -2.60 -4.20 0.38
CA LEU A 51 -1.94 -3.01 -0.16
C LEU A 51 -1.70 -3.25 -1.65
N TYR A 52 -2.24 -2.40 -2.51
CA TYR A 52 -2.11 -2.51 -3.96
C TYR A 52 -2.12 -1.14 -4.64
N ILE A 53 -1.93 -1.11 -5.95
CA ILE A 53 -1.94 0.10 -6.76
C ILE A 53 -3.22 0.13 -7.57
N ASP A 54 -3.89 1.28 -7.59
CA ASP A 54 -5.04 1.53 -8.45
C ASP A 54 -4.57 1.96 -9.84
N GLU A 55 -4.45 1.01 -10.76
CA GLU A 55 -4.04 1.24 -12.16
C GLU A 55 -5.06 2.07 -12.97
N SER A 56 -6.27 2.29 -12.45
CA SER A 56 -7.26 3.16 -13.08
C SER A 56 -7.06 4.65 -12.74
N SER A 57 -6.20 4.95 -11.78
CA SER A 57 -5.92 6.32 -11.35
C SER A 57 -5.03 7.05 -12.36
N PRO A 58 -5.28 8.36 -12.64
CA PRO A 58 -4.43 9.15 -13.53
C PRO A 58 -3.04 9.44 -12.97
N ASN A 59 -2.84 9.25 -11.65
CA ASN A 59 -1.55 9.37 -10.97
C ASN A 59 -1.24 8.08 -10.20
N THR A 60 -0.07 7.99 -9.57
CA THR A 60 0.23 6.86 -8.70
C THR A 60 -0.72 6.89 -7.49
N CYS A 61 -1.53 5.84 -7.35
CA CYS A 61 -2.46 5.69 -6.23
C CYS A 61 -2.20 4.36 -5.52
N PHE A 62 -1.72 4.42 -4.28
CA PHE A 62 -1.64 3.27 -3.40
C PHE A 62 -2.92 3.16 -2.57
N VAL A 63 -3.50 1.97 -2.53
CA VAL A 63 -4.73 1.67 -1.80
C VAL A 63 -4.43 0.67 -0.69
N LEU A 64 -4.74 1.07 0.55
CA LEU A 64 -4.70 0.22 1.73
C LEU A 64 -6.12 -0.10 2.19
N GLU A 65 -6.44 -1.39 2.19
CA GLU A 65 -7.68 -1.92 2.75
C GLU A 65 -7.37 -2.71 4.01
N LEU A 66 -8.11 -2.45 5.08
CA LEU A 66 -8.02 -3.20 6.33
C LEU A 66 -9.43 -3.65 6.75
N PRO A 67 -9.58 -4.84 7.34
CA PRO A 67 -10.85 -5.26 7.90
C PRO A 67 -11.30 -4.28 8.97
N GLN A 68 -12.52 -3.76 8.84
CA GLN A 68 -13.13 -3.03 9.94
C GLN A 68 -13.62 -4.05 10.96
N ARG A 69 -13.14 -3.93 12.20
CA ARG A 69 -13.81 -4.55 13.33
C ARG A 69 -15.18 -3.87 13.43
N GLN A 70 -16.24 -4.58 13.06
CA GLN A 70 -17.59 -4.15 13.43
C GLN A 70 -17.58 -4.02 14.95
N ALA A 71 -17.73 -2.79 15.45
CA ALA A 71 -18.13 -2.58 16.82
C ALA A 71 -19.54 -3.17 16.91
N ASN A 72 -19.64 -4.44 17.29
CA ASN A 72 -20.93 -5.07 17.49
C ASN A 72 -21.76 -4.19 18.42
N ALA A 73 -23.00 -3.98 17.99
CA ALA A 73 -24.01 -3.14 18.59
C ALA A 73 -23.97 -3.24 20.11
N HIS A 74 -24.06 -2.08 20.77
CA HIS A 74 -24.38 -2.02 22.19
C HIS A 74 -25.54 -3.00 22.46
N PRO A 75 -25.37 -4.03 23.30
CA PRO A 75 -26.52 -4.76 23.79
C PRO A 75 -27.36 -3.73 24.54
N LYS A 76 -28.56 -3.43 24.03
CA LYS A 76 -29.52 -2.62 24.79
C LYS A 76 -29.66 -3.31 26.15
N ALA A 77 -29.25 -2.63 27.22
CA ALA A 77 -29.44 -3.08 28.57
C ALA A 77 -30.96 -3.31 28.78
N ARG A 78 -31.31 -4.44 29.40
CA ARG A 78 -32.67 -4.71 29.88
C ARG A 78 -32.98 -3.88 31.10
#